data_AF-A0A821KTV4-F1
#
_entry.id   AF-A0A821KTV4-F1
#
_cell.length_a   1.000
_cell.length_b   1.000
_cell.length_c   1.000
_cell.angle_alpha   90.00
_cell.angle_beta   90.00
_cell.angle_gamma   90.00
#
_symmetry.space_group_name_H-M   'P 1'
#
loop_
_entity.id
_entity.type
_entity.pdbx_description
1 polymer ?
#
loop_
_entity_poly.entity_id
_entity_poly.type
_entity_poly.pdbx_seq_one_letter_code
_entity_poly.pdbx_strand_id
1 'polypeptide(L)'
;LTIDECTQLGSVINLKRLLQLIEQQIDRLQTMQINQNQQAHNVQTQQTLSDIDLTLNHNQQLTSDDTLRFCLSLLWNLTDENAIVCENFIQSMGLQLFQRLLNLFSTDTIVLTKIVGLLSNIAEVSHLKIYLYSIDIIPLMQKYITEAILDVAFSAVGILAHLLYEQTDDEINLELCRQMRKTIVSWQNPHTNMVTYR
;
A
#
# COMPACT_ATOMS: atom_id res chain seq x y z
N LEU A 1 -8.15 33.47 1.01
CA LEU A 1 -7.67 32.17 0.50
C LEU A 1 -6.96 32.42 -0.82
N THR A 2 -5.67 32.10 -0.89
CA THR A 2 -4.90 32.10 -2.14
C THR A 2 -5.27 30.87 -2.99
N ILE A 3 -4.90 30.87 -4.27
CA ILE A 3 -5.13 29.71 -5.16
C ILE A 3 -4.42 28.45 -4.63
N ASP A 4 -3.22 28.63 -4.06
CA ASP A 4 -2.44 27.57 -3.44
C ASP A 4 -3.14 26.98 -2.21
N GLU A 5 -3.64 27.84 -1.30
CA GLU A 5 -4.40 27.41 -0.12
C GLU A 5 -5.68 26.65 -0.51
N CYS A 6 -6.40 27.09 -1.56
CA CYS A 6 -7.57 26.38 -2.08
C CYS A 6 -7.21 25.01 -2.66
N THR A 7 -6.07 24.90 -3.35
CA THR A 7 -5.61 23.65 -3.96
C THR A 7 -5.22 22.64 -2.88
N GLN A 8 -4.46 23.09 -1.88
CA GLN A 8 -4.09 22.25 -0.72
C GLN A 8 -5.33 21.77 0.03
N LEU A 9 -6.31 22.65 0.28
CA LEU A 9 -7.56 22.28 0.91
C LEU A 9 -8.32 21.23 0.09
N GLY A 10 -8.37 21.39 -1.23
CA GLY A 10 -8.96 20.42 -2.15
C GLY A 10 -8.29 19.05 -2.06
N SER A 11 -6.96 19.01 -2.02
CA SER A 11 -6.19 17.77 -1.86
C SER A 11 -6.47 17.09 -0.53
N VAL A 12 -6.52 17.83 0.59
CA VAL A 12 -6.84 17.27 1.90
C VAL A 12 -8.27 16.72 1.96
N ILE A 13 -9.24 17.38 1.32
CA ILE A 13 -10.62 16.87 1.21
C ILE A 13 -10.66 15.56 0.41
N ASN A 14 -9.95 15.51 -0.72
CA ASN A 14 -9.90 14.32 -1.56
C ASN A 14 -9.22 13.15 -0.85
N LEU A 15 -8.13 13.41 -0.14
CA LEU A 15 -7.45 12.45 0.74
C LEU A 15 -8.44 11.79 1.70
N LYS A 16 -9.19 12.58 2.48
CA LYS A 16 -10.13 12.05 3.48
C LYS A 16 -11.22 11.20 2.84
N ARG A 17 -11.73 11.61 1.66
CA ARG A 17 -12.71 10.83 0.90
C ARG A 17 -12.13 9.50 0.41
N LEU A 18 -10.91 9.51 -0.10
CA LEU A 18 -10.24 8.29 -0.55
C LEU A 18 -10.02 7.30 0.61
N LEU A 19 -9.58 7.78 1.77
CA LEU A 19 -9.42 6.94 2.96
C LEU A 19 -10.74 6.30 3.40
N GLN A 20 -11.84 7.08 3.41
CA GLN A 20 -13.17 6.55 3.71
C GLN A 20 -13.63 5.49 2.70
N LEU A 21 -13.38 5.71 1.41
CA LEU A 21 -13.73 4.74 0.37
C LEU A 21 -12.92 3.44 0.51
N ILE A 22 -11.63 3.54 0.81
CA ILE A 22 -10.75 2.40 1.05
C ILE A 22 -11.25 1.61 2.27
N GLU A 23 -11.55 2.28 3.37
CA GLU A 23 -12.09 1.63 4.57
C GLU A 23 -13.40 0.90 4.30
N GLN A 24 -14.32 1.53 3.54
CA GLN A 24 -15.54 0.87 3.10
C GLN A 24 -15.29 -0.36 2.22
N GLN A 25 -14.26 -0.35 1.35
CA GLN A 25 -13.91 -1.54 0.56
C GLN A 25 -13.39 -2.66 1.45
N ILE A 26 -12.55 -2.35 2.44
CA ILE A 26 -12.04 -3.34 3.40
C ILE A 26 -13.20 -4.00 4.14
N ASP A 27 -14.12 -3.20 4.69
CA ASP A 27 -15.24 -3.72 5.47
C ASP A 27 -16.18 -4.60 4.61
N ARG A 28 -16.38 -4.23 3.34
CA ARG A 28 -17.13 -5.05 2.38
C ARG A 28 -16.46 -6.40 2.12
N LEU A 29 -15.15 -6.41 1.88
CA LEU A 29 -14.38 -7.63 1.63
C LEU A 29 -14.42 -8.58 2.84
N GLN A 30 -14.25 -8.04 4.04
CA GLN A 30 -14.34 -8.82 5.28
C GLN A 30 -15.76 -9.39 5.46
N THR A 31 -16.80 -8.60 5.19
CA THR A 31 -18.19 -9.08 5.26
C THR A 31 -18.47 -10.19 4.25
N MET A 32 -17.96 -10.05 3.01
CA MET A 32 -18.10 -11.09 1.98
C MET A 32 -17.40 -12.40 2.39
N GLN A 33 -16.20 -12.33 2.96
CA GLN A 33 -15.49 -13.50 3.47
C GLN A 33 -16.23 -14.19 4.62
N ILE A 34 -16.80 -13.43 5.56
CA ILE A 34 -17.60 -13.97 6.66
C ILE A 34 -18.82 -14.73 6.10
N ASN A 35 -19.53 -14.12 5.15
CA ASN A 35 -20.72 -14.74 4.55
C ASN A 35 -20.38 -16.01 3.78
N GLN A 36 -19.26 -16.04 3.04
CA GLN A 36 -18.79 -17.25 2.35
C GLN A 36 -18.41 -18.36 3.33
N ASN A 37 -17.75 -18.03 4.44
CA ASN A 37 -17.39 -19.01 5.47
C ASN A 37 -18.62 -19.60 6.18
N GLN A 38 -19.66 -18.78 6.43
CA GLN A 38 -20.93 -19.26 6.98
C GLN A 38 -21.69 -20.15 5.99
N GLN A 39 -21.69 -19.79 4.70
CA GLN A 39 -22.28 -20.64 3.66
C GLN A 39 -21.52 -21.96 3.49
N ALA A 40 -20.18 -21.96 3.52
CA ALA A 40 -19.38 -23.19 3.47
C ALA A 40 -19.65 -24.11 4.67
N HIS A 41 -19.86 -23.56 5.86
CA HIS A 41 -20.23 -24.33 7.06
C HIS A 41 -21.66 -24.91 6.97
N ASN A 42 -22.60 -24.16 6.39
CA ASN A 42 -23.97 -24.62 6.16
C ASN A 42 -24.08 -25.66 5.02
N VAL A 43 -23.24 -25.57 3.99
CA VAL A 43 -23.18 -26.55 2.89
C VAL A 43 -22.57 -27.89 3.36
N GLN A 44 -21.68 -27.88 4.34
CA GLN A 44 -21.21 -29.12 4.99
C GLN A 44 -22.30 -29.82 5.83
N THR A 45 -23.39 -29.13 6.17
CA THR A 45 -24.50 -29.70 6.95
C THR A 45 -25.71 -30.14 6.10
N GLN A 46 -25.76 -29.83 4.80
CA GLN A 46 -26.84 -30.28 3.89
C GLN A 46 -26.32 -30.60 2.48
N GLN A 47 -26.20 -31.89 2.15
CA GLN A 47 -26.10 -32.35 0.75
C GLN A 47 -27.50 -32.49 0.15
N THR A 48 -27.86 -31.64 -0.82
CA THR A 48 -28.67 -32.01 -2.01
C THR A 48 -28.67 -30.92 -3.10
N LEU A 49 -28.71 -31.39 -4.35
CA LEU A 49 -28.64 -30.72 -5.66
C LEU A 49 -29.53 -29.47 -5.87
N SER A 50 -29.06 -28.48 -6.66
CA SER A 50 -29.35 -28.36 -8.11
C SER A 50 -28.84 -27.06 -8.74
N ASP A 51 -28.12 -27.22 -9.85
CA ASP A 51 -28.09 -26.46 -11.12
C ASP A 51 -28.33 -24.94 -11.24
N ILE A 52 -27.35 -24.33 -11.91
CA ILE A 52 -27.39 -23.26 -12.92
C ILE A 52 -28.01 -21.92 -12.49
N ASP A 53 -27.15 -20.91 -12.38
CA ASP A 53 -27.52 -19.58 -12.88
C ASP A 53 -26.30 -18.86 -13.50
N LEU A 54 -26.14 -19.05 -14.81
CA LEU A 54 -25.28 -18.22 -15.65
C LEU A 54 -26.07 -16.97 -16.02
N THR A 55 -25.97 -15.91 -15.21
CA THR A 55 -26.48 -14.59 -15.59
C THR A 55 -25.35 -13.66 -15.99
N LEU A 56 -25.28 -13.45 -17.30
CA LEU A 56 -24.57 -12.39 -18.00
C LEU A 56 -24.90 -11.02 -17.39
N ASN A 57 -23.94 -10.39 -16.73
CA ASN A 57 -23.97 -8.95 -16.46
C ASN A 57 -22.78 -8.29 -17.16
N HIS A 58 -22.98 -7.91 -18.42
CA HIS A 58 -22.05 -7.07 -19.17
C HIS A 58 -22.38 -5.58 -18.94
N ASN A 59 -22.39 -5.17 -17.67
CA ASN A 59 -22.04 -3.82 -17.28
C ASN A 59 -20.70 -3.99 -16.56
N GLN A 60 -19.62 -3.37 -17.04
CA GLN A 60 -18.31 -3.42 -16.39
C GLN A 60 -18.37 -2.62 -15.08
N GLN A 61 -19.10 -3.15 -14.10
CA GLN A 61 -19.03 -2.68 -12.73
C GLN A 61 -17.68 -3.13 -12.20
N LEU A 62 -16.85 -2.15 -11.82
CA LEU A 62 -15.56 -2.43 -11.17
C LEU A 62 -15.80 -3.37 -10.00
N THR A 63 -14.97 -4.42 -9.90
CA THR A 63 -15.02 -5.28 -8.72
C THR A 63 -14.66 -4.46 -7.47
N SER A 64 -14.97 -4.99 -6.28
CA SER A 64 -14.53 -4.38 -5.01
C SER A 64 -13.01 -4.14 -5.00
N ASP A 65 -12.25 -5.06 -5.60
CA ASP A 65 -10.79 -5.02 -5.68
C ASP A 65 -10.31 -3.98 -6.70
N ASP A 66 -10.96 -3.84 -7.85
CA ASP A 66 -10.59 -2.82 -8.84
C ASP A 66 -10.81 -1.40 -8.29
N THR A 67 -11.91 -1.21 -7.54
CA THR A 67 -12.22 0.06 -6.88
C THR A 67 -11.17 0.41 -5.83
N LEU A 68 -10.75 -0.58 -5.03
CA LEU A 68 -9.68 -0.42 -4.05
C LEU A 68 -8.35 -0.02 -4.72
N ARG A 69 -7.93 -0.76 -5.75
CA ARG A 69 -6.69 -0.49 -6.51
C ARG A 69 -6.70 0.90 -7.15
N PHE A 70 -7.86 1.32 -7.66
CA PHE A 70 -8.04 2.67 -8.19
C PHE A 70 -7.87 3.73 -7.10
N CYS A 71 -8.53 3.58 -5.95
CA CYS A 71 -8.41 4.52 -4.83
C CYS A 71 -6.98 4.62 -4.32
N LEU A 72 -6.28 3.48 -4.18
CA LEU A 72 -4.87 3.44 -3.76
C LEU A 72 -3.95 4.13 -4.78
N SER A 73 -4.23 4.00 -6.07
CA SER A 73 -3.46 4.70 -7.12
C SER A 73 -3.65 6.21 -7.05
N LEU A 74 -4.89 6.67 -6.82
CA LEU A 74 -5.15 8.10 -6.61
C LEU A 74 -4.47 8.61 -5.34
N LEU A 75 -4.51 7.82 -4.27
CA LEU A 75 -3.92 8.20 -2.99
C LEU A 75 -2.40 8.32 -3.07
N TRP A 76 -1.72 7.36 -3.70
CA TRP A 76 -0.28 7.42 -3.94
C TRP A 76 0.09 8.68 -4.72
N ASN A 77 -0.60 8.96 -5.83
CA ASN A 77 -0.34 10.16 -6.63
C ASN A 77 -0.64 11.47 -5.87
N LEU A 78 -1.64 11.47 -4.99
CA LEU A 78 -2.01 12.66 -4.22
C LEU A 78 -0.97 13.01 -3.16
N THR A 79 -0.25 12.00 -2.65
CA THR A 79 0.85 12.16 -1.69
C THR A 79 2.19 12.50 -2.35
N ASP A 80 2.31 12.35 -3.66
CA ASP A 80 3.55 12.62 -4.39
C ASP A 80 3.93 14.10 -4.34
N GLU A 81 5.19 14.39 -3.98
CA GLU A 81 5.74 15.74 -3.77
C GLU A 81 4.85 16.67 -2.90
N ASN A 82 4.01 16.10 -2.01
CA ASN A 82 3.01 16.86 -1.25
C ASN A 82 3.05 16.56 0.25
N ALA A 83 3.96 17.21 0.97
CA ALA A 83 4.17 17.00 2.39
C ALA A 83 2.91 17.24 3.25
N ILE A 84 2.06 18.22 2.88
CA ILE A 84 0.82 18.52 3.61
C ILE A 84 -0.17 17.37 3.51
N VAL A 85 -0.31 16.75 2.33
CA VAL A 85 -1.16 15.58 2.15
C VAL A 85 -0.58 14.38 2.90
N CYS A 86 0.73 14.15 2.85
CA CYS A 86 1.39 13.10 3.63
C CYS A 86 1.15 13.25 5.14
N GLU A 87 1.26 14.47 5.66
CA GLU A 87 0.99 14.73 7.07
C GLU A 87 -0.48 14.47 7.42
N ASN A 88 -1.42 14.95 6.58
CA ASN A 88 -2.84 14.69 6.79
C ASN A 88 -3.20 13.21 6.66
N PHE A 89 -2.47 12.43 5.86
CA PHE A 89 -2.66 10.98 5.76
C PHE A 89 -2.33 10.32 7.10
N ILE A 90 -1.20 10.69 7.72
CA ILE A 90 -0.82 10.20 9.07
C ILE A 90 -1.85 10.64 10.11
N GLN A 91 -2.22 11.92 10.12
CA GLN A 91 -3.21 12.47 11.07
C GLN A 91 -4.60 11.82 10.92
N SER A 92 -4.92 11.32 9.72
CA SER A 92 -6.18 10.62 9.44
C SER A 92 -6.09 9.10 9.69
N MET A 93 -5.13 8.64 10.49
CA MET A 93 -4.91 7.23 10.81
C MET A 93 -4.63 6.35 9.57
N GLY A 94 -4.04 6.94 8.53
CA GLY A 94 -3.76 6.26 7.26
C GLY A 94 -2.78 5.09 7.41
N LEU A 95 -1.80 5.19 8.32
CA LEU A 95 -0.84 4.11 8.59
C LEU A 95 -1.51 2.86 9.17
N GLN A 96 -2.47 3.03 10.09
CA GLN A 96 -3.23 1.93 10.67
C GLN A 96 -4.14 1.27 9.63
N LEU A 97 -4.76 2.07 8.75
CA LEU A 97 -5.52 1.55 7.61
C LEU A 97 -4.60 0.72 6.68
N PHE A 98 -3.39 1.20 6.44
CA PHE A 98 -2.41 0.50 5.60
C PHE A 98 -1.93 -0.80 6.23
N GLN A 99 -1.72 -0.88 7.54
CA GLN A 99 -1.44 -2.16 8.22
C GLN A 99 -2.55 -3.19 7.98
N ARG A 100 -3.83 -2.79 8.03
CA ARG A 100 -4.96 -3.68 7.71
C ARG A 100 -4.89 -4.16 6.26
N LEU A 101 -4.60 -3.28 5.31
CA LEU A 101 -4.46 -3.65 3.90
C LEU A 101 -3.29 -4.60 3.65
N LEU A 102 -2.13 -4.35 4.26
CA LEU A 102 -0.96 -5.23 4.16
C LEU A 102 -1.26 -6.65 4.63
N ASN A 103 -2.06 -6.80 5.68
CA ASN A 103 -2.52 -8.10 6.17
C ASN A 103 -3.48 -8.79 5.20
N LEU A 104 -4.43 -8.04 4.64
CA LEU A 104 -5.45 -8.57 3.72
C LEU A 104 -4.90 -8.91 2.33
N PHE A 105 -3.91 -8.15 1.86
CA PHE A 105 -3.40 -8.17 0.49
C PHE A 105 -1.92 -8.54 0.42
N SER A 106 -1.44 -9.36 1.35
CA SER A 106 -0.02 -9.73 1.47
C SER A 106 0.59 -10.42 0.24
N THR A 107 -0.25 -10.92 -0.68
CA THR A 107 0.16 -11.57 -1.95
C THR A 107 -0.25 -10.78 -3.20
N ASP A 108 -1.03 -9.71 -3.06
CA ASP A 108 -1.47 -8.88 -4.19
C ASP A 108 -0.41 -7.83 -4.51
N THR A 109 0.43 -8.15 -5.49
CA THR A 109 1.55 -7.28 -5.87
C THR A 109 1.10 -5.91 -6.36
N ILE A 110 -0.09 -5.76 -6.94
CA ILE A 110 -0.59 -4.46 -7.43
C ILE A 110 -0.91 -3.57 -6.24
N VAL A 111 -1.65 -4.10 -5.25
CA VAL A 111 -1.98 -3.37 -4.01
C VAL A 111 -0.70 -3.03 -3.24
N LEU A 112 0.22 -4.00 -3.10
CA LEU A 112 1.50 -3.78 -2.42
C LEU A 112 2.33 -2.69 -3.08
N THR A 113 2.42 -2.65 -4.41
CA THR A 113 3.14 -1.58 -5.12
C THR A 113 2.57 -0.20 -4.79
N LYS A 114 1.24 -0.05 -4.70
CA LYS A 114 0.62 1.24 -4.34
C LYS A 114 0.87 1.63 -2.88
N ILE A 115 0.80 0.65 -1.97
CA ILE A 115 1.05 0.88 -0.55
C ILE A 115 2.50 1.31 -0.33
N VAL A 116 3.46 0.53 -0.83
CA VAL A 116 4.89 0.81 -0.65
C VAL A 116 5.29 2.10 -1.40
N GLY A 117 4.68 2.38 -2.56
CA GLY A 117 4.86 3.66 -3.25
C GLY A 117 4.48 4.86 -2.38
N LEU A 118 3.30 4.84 -1.74
CA LEU A 118 2.90 5.91 -0.83
C LEU A 118 3.80 6.01 0.41
N LEU A 119 4.22 4.87 0.98
CA LEU A 119 5.15 4.86 2.11
C LEU A 119 6.52 5.46 1.73
N SER A 120 6.97 5.29 0.47
CA SER A 120 8.17 5.95 -0.07
C SER A 120 8.02 7.47 -0.05
N ASN A 121 6.88 7.99 -0.54
CA ASN A 121 6.62 9.43 -0.52
C ASN A 121 6.62 10.01 0.91
N ILE A 122 6.12 9.25 1.90
CA ILE A 122 6.21 9.65 3.31
C ILE A 122 7.66 9.62 3.80
N ALA A 123 8.43 8.59 3.41
CA ALA A 123 9.83 8.44 3.80
C ALA A 123 10.71 9.58 3.25
N GLU A 124 10.31 10.27 2.19
CA GLU A 124 11.02 11.44 1.66
C GLU A 124 10.84 12.70 2.53
N VAL A 125 9.78 12.76 3.35
CA VAL A 125 9.47 13.91 4.20
C VAL A 125 10.11 13.76 5.58
N SER A 126 11.22 14.49 5.83
CA SER A 126 12.05 14.36 7.05
C SER A 126 11.29 14.26 8.37
N HIS A 127 10.37 15.18 8.65
CA HIS A 127 9.65 15.20 9.94
C HIS A 127 8.56 14.12 10.06
N LEU A 128 8.23 13.40 8.97
CA LEU A 128 7.21 12.35 8.97
C LEU A 128 7.79 10.93 9.07
N LYS A 129 9.09 10.73 8.81
CA LYS A 129 9.72 9.41 8.84
C LYS A 129 9.54 8.68 10.17
N ILE A 130 9.56 9.41 11.29
CA ILE A 130 9.39 8.84 12.62
C ILE A 130 8.05 8.08 12.80
N TYR A 131 7.00 8.49 12.08
CA TYR A 131 5.71 7.82 12.17
C TYR A 131 5.70 6.45 11.48
N LEU A 132 6.60 6.19 10.52
CA LEU A 132 6.70 4.90 9.84
C LEU A 132 7.10 3.76 10.78
N TYR A 133 7.80 4.06 11.88
CA TYR A 133 8.13 3.06 12.89
C TYR A 133 6.90 2.48 13.60
N SER A 134 5.75 3.16 13.57
CA SER A 134 4.48 2.63 14.11
C SER A 134 3.95 1.40 13.36
N ILE A 135 4.48 1.12 12.16
CA ILE A 135 4.07 -0.01 11.32
C ILE A 135 5.15 -1.07 11.13
N ASP A 136 6.15 -1.11 12.01
CA ASP A 136 7.29 -2.04 11.92
C ASP A 136 7.99 -1.98 10.54
N ILE A 137 8.17 -0.75 10.04
CA ILE A 137 8.62 -0.50 8.66
C ILE A 137 9.94 -1.21 8.32
N ILE A 138 10.92 -1.27 9.24
CA ILE A 138 12.22 -1.88 8.96
C ILE A 138 12.08 -3.40 8.68
N PRO A 139 11.53 -4.23 9.58
CA PRO A 139 11.25 -5.64 9.28
C PRO A 139 10.40 -5.84 8.02
N LEU A 140 9.39 -5.00 7.81
CA LEU A 140 8.51 -5.09 6.65
C LEU A 140 9.28 -4.87 5.34
N MET A 141 10.10 -3.82 5.26
CA MET A 141 10.91 -3.54 4.08
C MET A 141 11.99 -4.61 3.89
N GLN A 142 12.64 -5.10 4.96
CA GLN A 142 13.60 -6.22 4.88
C GLN A 142 13.00 -7.49 4.26
N LYS A 143 11.74 -7.78 4.58
CA LYS A 143 10.98 -8.85 3.92
C LYS A 143 10.81 -8.56 2.43
N TYR A 144 10.35 -7.36 2.07
CA TYR A 144 10.07 -7.01 0.68
C TYR A 144 11.29 -6.95 -0.23
N ILE A 145 12.43 -6.46 0.25
CA ILE A 145 13.65 -6.48 -0.57
C ILE A 145 14.08 -7.91 -0.93
N THR A 146 13.69 -8.91 -0.14
CA THR A 146 14.09 -10.31 -0.32
C THR A 146 13.05 -11.13 -1.08
N GLU A 147 11.76 -10.90 -0.82
CA GLU A 147 10.68 -11.79 -1.24
C GLU A 147 9.74 -11.20 -2.29
N ALA A 148 9.73 -9.87 -2.48
CA ALA A 148 8.75 -9.21 -3.34
C ALA A 148 9.21 -9.09 -4.80
N ILE A 149 8.28 -8.71 -5.68
CA ILE A 149 8.60 -8.33 -7.06
C ILE A 149 9.51 -7.10 -7.09
N LEU A 150 10.25 -6.92 -8.19
CA LEU A 150 11.27 -5.88 -8.30
C LEU A 150 10.77 -4.46 -7.99
N ASP A 151 9.57 -4.08 -8.45
CA ASP A 151 9.01 -2.74 -8.21
C ASP A 151 8.81 -2.45 -6.72
N VAL A 152 8.30 -3.44 -5.97
CA VAL A 152 8.10 -3.36 -4.52
C VAL A 152 9.45 -3.39 -3.80
N ALA A 153 10.35 -4.28 -4.21
CA ALA A 153 11.68 -4.41 -3.63
C ALA A 153 12.53 -3.13 -3.83
N PHE A 154 12.43 -2.50 -4.99
CA PHE A 154 13.09 -1.23 -5.31
C PHE A 154 12.61 -0.11 -4.39
N SER A 155 11.29 0.06 -4.27
CA SER A 155 10.69 1.05 -3.39
C SER A 155 11.05 0.79 -1.92
N ALA A 156 11.09 -0.48 -1.49
CA ALA A 156 11.47 -0.86 -0.14
C ALA A 156 12.94 -0.52 0.19
N VAL A 157 13.86 -0.72 -0.76
CA VAL A 157 15.25 -0.26 -0.61
C VAL A 157 15.32 1.26 -0.48
N GLY A 158 14.55 2.00 -1.28
CA GLY A 158 14.47 3.47 -1.21
C GLY A 158 14.03 3.95 0.17
N ILE A 159 12.95 3.38 0.71
CA ILE A 159 12.47 3.67 2.07
C ILE A 159 13.57 3.41 3.10
N LEU A 160 14.21 2.25 3.06
CA LEU A 160 15.29 1.91 3.99
C LEU A 160 16.45 2.90 3.89
N ALA A 161 16.81 3.36 2.69
CA ALA A 161 17.86 4.35 2.50
C ALA A 161 17.50 5.70 3.15
N HIS A 162 16.25 6.16 3.00
CA HIS A 162 15.77 7.39 3.64
C HIS A 162 15.78 7.32 5.18
N LEU A 163 15.48 6.14 5.73
CA LEU A 163 15.52 5.90 7.18
C LEU A 163 16.95 5.81 7.71
N LEU A 164 17.85 5.15 6.98
CA LEU A 164 19.26 5.01 7.35
C LEU A 164 20.02 6.35 7.28
N TYR A 165 19.68 7.21 6.31
CA TYR A 165 20.36 8.50 6.12
C TYR A 165 20.23 9.43 7.34
N GLU A 166 19.16 9.31 8.13
CA GLU A 166 18.97 10.11 9.35
C GLU A 166 19.70 9.55 10.58
N GLN A 167 20.31 8.37 10.48
CA GLN A 167 21.13 7.85 11.57
C GLN A 167 22.44 8.64 11.64
N THR A 168 22.84 9.06 12.85
CA THR A 168 24.18 9.60 13.07
C THR A 168 25.23 8.51 12.83
N ASP A 169 26.46 8.89 12.43
CA ASP A 169 27.53 7.95 12.02
C ASP A 169 27.77 6.79 13.01
N ASP A 170 27.56 7.01 14.32
CA ASP A 170 27.76 6.00 15.37
C ASP A 170 26.58 5.00 15.53
N GLU A 171 25.43 5.25 14.89
CA GLU A 171 24.21 4.43 14.99
C GLU A 171 23.83 3.73 13.66
N ILE A 172 24.66 3.85 12.63
CA ILE A 172 24.39 3.27 11.31
C ILE A 172 24.26 1.75 11.43
N ASN A 173 23.11 1.23 11.01
CA ASN A 173 22.87 -0.22 10.95
C ASN A 173 23.63 -0.86 9.77
N LEU A 174 24.92 -1.13 9.98
CA LEU A 174 25.82 -1.71 8.97
C LEU A 174 25.32 -3.04 8.40
N GLU A 175 24.62 -3.83 9.20
CA GLU A 175 24.09 -5.12 8.73
C GLU A 175 22.96 -4.92 7.73
N LEU A 176 22.05 -4.01 8.02
CA LEU A 176 21.00 -3.60 7.09
C LEU A 176 21.60 -3.04 5.79
N CYS A 177 22.63 -2.19 5.87
CA CYS A 177 23.35 -1.68 4.70
C CYS A 177 23.96 -2.81 3.85
N ARG A 178 24.57 -3.82 4.49
CA ARG A 178 25.12 -4.99 3.79
C ARG A 178 24.03 -5.82 3.12
N GLN A 179 22.91 -6.05 3.81
CA GLN A 179 21.76 -6.77 3.27
C GLN A 179 21.23 -6.04 2.03
N MET A 180 20.99 -4.73 2.11
CA MET A 180 20.53 -3.91 0.98
C MET A 180 21.49 -4.01 -0.21
N ARG A 181 22.80 -3.82 0.02
CA ARG A 181 23.81 -3.95 -1.04
C ARG A 181 23.76 -5.33 -1.69
N LYS A 182 23.73 -6.41 -0.89
CA LYS A 182 23.71 -7.78 -1.39
C LYS A 182 22.47 -8.02 -2.27
N THR A 183 21.31 -7.55 -1.82
CA THR A 183 20.06 -7.66 -2.57
C THR A 183 20.11 -6.90 -3.89
N ILE A 184 20.49 -5.61 -3.87
CA ILE A 184 20.52 -4.76 -5.07
C ILE A 184 21.43 -5.36 -6.16
N VAL A 185 22.60 -5.85 -5.77
CA VAL A 185 23.57 -6.47 -6.71
C VAL A 185 23.03 -7.77 -7.33
N SER A 186 22.07 -8.44 -6.68
CA SER A 186 21.46 -9.67 -7.18
C SER A 186 20.33 -9.45 -8.19
N TRP A 187 19.79 -8.23 -8.29
CA TRP A 187 18.66 -7.94 -9.18
C TRP A 187 19.08 -8.07 -10.64
N GLN A 188 18.36 -8.92 -11.37
CA GLN A 188 18.51 -9.03 -12.82
C GLN A 188 17.80 -7.85 -13.48
N ASN A 189 18.46 -7.25 -14.47
CA ASN A 189 17.91 -6.12 -15.19
C ASN A 189 16.65 -6.57 -15.96
N PRO A 190 15.44 -6.07 -15.64
CA PRO A 190 14.23 -6.52 -16.31
C PRO A 190 14.30 -6.10 -17.78
N HIS A 191 14.18 -7.06 -18.70
CA HIS A 191 14.27 -6.80 -20.14
C HIS A 191 13.17 -5.86 -20.68
N THR A 192 12.13 -5.52 -19.90
CA THR A 192 10.89 -4.96 -20.46
C THR A 192 10.15 -3.90 -19.66
N ASN A 193 10.70 -3.27 -18.61
CA ASN A 193 10.06 -2.06 -18.05
C ASN A 193 11.11 -1.03 -17.68
N MET A 194 11.27 0.00 -18.52
CA MET A 194 11.85 1.27 -18.08
C MET A 194 10.85 1.90 -17.11
N VAL A 195 11.09 1.74 -15.82
CA VAL A 195 10.55 2.65 -14.82
C VAL A 195 11.59 3.73 -14.65
N THR A 196 11.32 4.92 -15.18
CA THR A 196 12.14 6.11 -14.90
C THR A 196 11.79 6.59 -13.50
N TYR A 197 12.69 6.37 -12.55
CA TYR A 197 12.67 7.05 -11.25
C TYR A 197 13.51 8.33 -11.37
N ARG A 198 13.01 9.42 -10.78
CA ARG A 198 13.69 10.73 -10.74
C ARG A 198 14.57 10.84 -9.51
#